data_AF-A0A7X7KWE7-F1
#
_entry.id   AF-A0A7X7KWE7-F1
#
_cell.length_a   1.000
_cell.length_b   1.000
_cell.length_c   1.000
_cell.angle_alpha   90.00
_cell.angle_beta   90.00
_cell.angle_gamma   90.00
#
_symmetry.space_group_name_H-M   'P 1'
#
loop_
_entity.id
_entity.type
_entity.pdbx_description
1 polymer ?
#
loop_
_entity_poly.entity_id
_entity_poly.type
_entity_poly.pdbx_seq_one_letter_code
_entity_poly.pdbx_strand_id
1 'polypeptide(L)'
;MDIRKCWLVGLLMLSPLMGAAADHVVLAVPARHDLVHLGFDFLSMFPRAVTLICHAGEDDMLSLERFDAVAGRWTALSRADWSALVADRLVLVGEGGAVNQLQAAAAGVGPVTVVDGRRLHEVANAVNSQLKLTPEQWRRLAATHQFTLVERNTEQRRYGRYGPPGRRAPRGKVETPTAPVDGKAGACPAEAAGQVVPADRTEAVVTFSPKTDAVPPGPAAAPVAGAVEVAAPDAVPAAAPGGGAEPPAEAPPVIRPEDK
;
A
#
# COMPACT_ATOMS: atom_id res chain seq x y z
N MET A 1 -11.36 55.53 34.66
CA MET A 1 -10.09 55.49 33.90
C MET A 1 -9.37 54.20 34.27
N ASP A 2 -8.88 53.51 33.24
CA ASP A 2 -7.80 52.52 33.24
C ASP A 2 -8.00 51.14 33.88
N ILE A 3 -8.46 50.20 33.04
CA ILE A 3 -8.09 48.77 33.11
C ILE A 3 -7.41 48.43 31.76
N ARG A 4 -6.20 48.96 31.59
CA ARG A 4 -5.25 48.58 30.55
C ARG A 4 -3.98 48.13 31.26
N LYS A 5 -3.78 46.82 31.40
CA LYS A 5 -2.49 46.15 31.68
C LYS A 5 -2.75 44.71 32.13
N CYS A 6 -2.80 43.78 31.17
CA CYS A 6 -2.46 42.35 31.35
C CYS A 6 -2.37 41.67 29.97
N TRP A 7 -1.75 42.36 29.02
CA TRP A 7 -1.33 41.78 27.75
C TRP A 7 0.19 41.88 27.73
N LEU A 8 0.90 40.86 28.23
CA LEU A 8 2.30 40.65 27.89
C LEU A 8 2.85 39.34 28.46
N VAL A 9 3.43 38.56 27.54
CA VAL A 9 4.41 37.49 27.76
C VAL A 9 3.89 36.16 28.30
N GLY A 10 2.91 35.59 27.61
CA GLY A 10 2.90 34.14 27.39
C GLY A 10 3.89 33.85 26.26
N LEU A 11 5.16 33.64 26.62
CA LEU A 11 6.20 33.15 25.70
C LEU A 11 5.72 31.80 25.16
N LEU A 12 5.05 31.85 24.02
CA LEU A 12 4.83 30.74 23.11
C LEU A 12 6.21 30.15 22.83
N MET A 13 6.55 29.10 23.57
CA MET A 13 7.54 28.12 23.14
C MET A 13 7.00 27.53 21.84
N LEU A 14 7.26 28.23 20.73
CA LEU A 14 7.40 27.62 19.42
C LEU A 14 8.60 26.68 19.56
N SER A 15 8.36 25.52 20.18
CA SER A 15 9.12 24.35 19.83
C SER A 15 9.03 24.26 18.31
N PRO A 16 10.14 24.24 17.58
CA PRO A 16 10.08 23.74 16.22
C PRO A 16 9.55 22.32 16.39
N LEU A 17 8.25 22.13 16.15
CA LEU A 17 7.79 20.94 15.47
C LEU A 17 8.64 20.94 14.20
N MET A 18 9.83 20.34 14.28
CA MET A 18 10.43 19.71 13.12
C MET A 18 9.32 18.80 12.65
N GLY A 19 8.53 19.32 11.72
CA GLY A 19 7.55 18.55 10.99
C GLY A 19 8.38 17.49 10.32
N ALA A 20 8.50 16.34 10.98
CA ALA A 20 8.74 15.10 10.29
C ALA A 20 7.69 15.13 9.19
N ALA A 21 8.14 15.32 7.94
CA ALA A 21 7.28 15.17 6.79
C ALA A 21 6.52 13.88 7.04
N ALA A 22 5.20 13.99 7.19
CA ALA A 22 4.41 12.86 7.62
C ALA A 22 4.60 11.80 6.54
N ASP A 23 5.29 10.70 6.88
CA ASP A 23 5.60 9.62 5.94
C ASP A 23 4.29 9.17 5.28
N HIS A 24 4.04 9.62 4.06
CA HIS A 24 2.82 9.34 3.32
C HIS A 24 2.98 7.98 2.67
N VAL A 25 2.15 7.03 3.09
CA VAL A 25 2.16 5.65 2.64
C VAL A 25 0.93 5.41 1.77
N VAL A 26 1.18 5.00 0.54
CA VAL A 26 0.12 4.47 -0.33
C VAL A 26 0.05 2.96 -0.12
N LEU A 27 -1.12 2.49 0.24
CA LEU A 27 -1.42 1.07 0.43
C LEU A 27 -2.35 0.63 -0.70
N ALA A 28 -1.81 -0.11 -1.67
CA ALA A 28 -2.59 -0.69 -2.75
C ALA A 28 -2.90 -2.16 -2.45
N VAL A 29 -4.18 -2.47 -2.27
CA VAL A 29 -4.67 -3.81 -1.90
C VAL A 29 -5.56 -4.39 -2.99
N PRO A 30 -5.58 -5.72 -3.16
CA PRO A 30 -6.57 -6.35 -4.04
C PRO A 30 -7.97 -6.16 -3.45
N ALA A 31 -9.00 -6.18 -4.30
CA ALA A 31 -10.41 -6.08 -3.94
C ALA A 31 -10.96 -7.30 -3.18
N ARG A 32 -10.27 -7.70 -2.11
CA ARG A 32 -10.64 -8.74 -1.17
C ARG A 32 -11.16 -8.08 0.10
N HIS A 33 -12.34 -8.51 0.53
CA HIS A 33 -13.04 -7.98 1.70
C HIS A 33 -12.13 -7.78 2.91
N ASP A 34 -11.38 -8.81 3.32
CA ASP A 34 -10.57 -8.77 4.54
C ASP A 34 -9.41 -7.78 4.45
N LEU A 35 -8.79 -7.64 3.28
CA LEU A 35 -7.69 -6.70 3.04
C LEU A 35 -8.17 -5.27 2.95
N VAL A 36 -9.34 -5.05 2.36
CA VAL A 36 -9.99 -3.74 2.32
C VAL A 36 -10.41 -3.31 3.73
N HIS A 37 -10.99 -4.22 4.53
CA HIS A 37 -11.30 -3.96 5.94
C HIS A 37 -10.06 -3.64 6.77
N LEU A 38 -8.97 -4.40 6.58
CA LEU A 38 -7.69 -4.08 7.21
C LEU A 38 -7.15 -2.71 6.77
N GLY A 39 -7.29 -2.37 5.48
CA GLY A 39 -6.97 -1.05 4.95
C GLY A 39 -7.77 0.08 5.61
N PHE A 40 -9.06 -0.12 5.85
CA PHE A 40 -9.89 0.83 6.58
C PHE A 40 -9.46 1.01 8.02
N ASP A 41 -9.03 -0.06 8.70
CA ASP A 41 -8.47 0.08 10.05
C ASP A 41 -7.20 0.95 10.03
N PHE A 42 -6.31 0.77 9.04
CA PHE A 42 -5.15 1.65 8.88
C PHE A 42 -5.52 3.10 8.60
N LEU A 43 -6.49 3.35 7.71
CA LEU A 43 -7.02 4.69 7.46
C LEU A 43 -7.60 5.33 8.73
N SER A 44 -8.31 4.56 9.55
CA SER A 44 -8.91 5.05 10.80
C SER A 44 -7.84 5.46 11.82
N MET A 45 -6.72 4.75 11.87
CA MET A 45 -5.60 5.05 12.77
C MET A 45 -4.71 6.17 12.23
N PHE A 46 -4.58 6.29 10.91
CA PHE A 46 -3.66 7.21 10.24
C PHE A 46 -4.31 7.95 9.06
N PRO A 47 -5.35 8.77 9.30
CA PRO A 47 -6.17 9.35 8.22
C PRO A 47 -5.43 10.32 7.30
N ARG A 48 -4.26 10.81 7.72
CA ARG A 48 -3.41 11.73 6.92
C ARG A 48 -2.16 11.07 6.35
N ALA A 49 -1.76 9.92 6.90
CA ALA A 49 -0.52 9.26 6.52
C ALA A 49 -0.76 8.06 5.59
N VAL A 50 -2.00 7.59 5.46
CA VAL A 50 -2.33 6.45 4.60
C VAL A 50 -3.30 6.88 3.52
N THR A 51 -3.00 6.53 2.27
CA THR A 51 -3.95 6.52 1.15
C THR A 51 -4.25 5.07 0.79
N LEU A 52 -5.52 4.68 0.81
CA LEU A 52 -5.95 3.34 0.43
C LEU A 52 -6.38 3.30 -1.03
N ILE A 53 -5.77 2.41 -1.79
CA ILE A 53 -6.12 2.11 -3.17
C ILE A 53 -6.50 0.65 -3.26
N CYS A 54 -7.60 0.36 -3.92
CA CYS A 54 -8.08 -0.96 -4.23
C CYS A 54 -7.78 -1.26 -5.71
N HIS A 55 -7.33 -2.48 -6.00
CA HIS A 55 -7.15 -2.95 -7.37
C HIS A 55 -7.92 -4.25 -7.61
N ALA A 56 -8.47 -4.39 -8.82
CA ALA A 56 -9.14 -5.60 -9.26
C ALA A 56 -8.83 -5.88 -10.73
N GLY A 57 -8.99 -7.13 -11.14
CA GLY A 57 -8.65 -7.56 -12.49
C GLY A 57 -7.16 -7.85 -12.69
N GLU A 58 -6.80 -8.18 -13.92
CA GLU A 58 -5.44 -8.49 -14.34
C GLU A 58 -5.17 -7.88 -15.72
N ASP A 59 -3.90 -7.59 -16.01
CA ASP A 59 -3.41 -7.07 -17.29
C ASP A 59 -4.19 -5.83 -17.81
N ASP A 60 -4.87 -5.97 -18.95
CA ASP A 60 -5.60 -4.87 -19.59
C ASP A 60 -6.91 -4.52 -18.89
N MET A 61 -7.41 -5.38 -18.00
CA MET A 61 -8.63 -5.17 -17.23
C MET A 61 -8.36 -4.68 -15.79
N LEU A 62 -7.14 -4.25 -15.48
CA LEU A 62 -6.80 -3.70 -14.18
C LEU A 62 -7.62 -2.42 -13.90
N SER A 63 -8.55 -2.52 -12.95
CA SER A 63 -9.31 -1.39 -12.41
C SER A 63 -8.69 -0.92 -11.10
N LEU A 64 -8.60 0.39 -10.92
CA LEU A 64 -8.07 1.01 -9.72
C LEU A 64 -9.10 1.95 -9.13
N GLU A 65 -9.28 1.87 -7.82
CA GLU A 65 -10.17 2.76 -7.09
C GLU A 65 -9.43 3.29 -5.85
N ARG A 66 -9.47 4.60 -5.65
CA ARG A 66 -8.94 5.25 -4.45
C ARG A 66 -10.08 5.55 -3.49
N PHE A 67 -9.91 5.22 -2.23
CA PHE A 67 -10.87 5.62 -1.21
C PHE A 67 -10.65 7.09 -0.82
N ASP A 68 -11.68 7.91 -1.00
CA ASP A 68 -11.71 9.28 -0.49
C ASP A 68 -12.26 9.26 0.94
N ALA A 69 -11.35 9.41 1.92
CA ALA A 69 -11.70 9.40 3.33
C ALA A 69 -12.58 10.59 3.78
N VAL A 70 -12.55 11.70 3.04
CA VAL A 70 -13.36 12.89 3.34
C VAL A 70 -14.78 12.67 2.84
N ALA A 71 -14.93 12.17 1.62
CA ALA A 71 -16.23 11.89 1.03
C ALA A 71 -16.84 10.54 1.45
N GLY A 72 -16.04 9.65 2.07
CA GLY A 72 -16.47 8.32 2.50
C GLY A 72 -16.85 7.40 1.34
N ARG A 73 -16.22 7.56 0.15
CA ARG A 73 -16.58 6.82 -1.06
C ARG A 73 -15.35 6.42 -1.88
N TRP A 74 -15.50 5.36 -2.66
CA TRP A 74 -14.52 4.96 -3.67
C TRP A 74 -14.63 5.87 -4.89
N THR A 75 -13.48 6.21 -5.46
CA THR A 75 -13.35 6.99 -6.69
C THR A 75 -12.47 6.23 -7.66
N ALA A 76 -12.92 6.08 -8.91
CA ALA A 76 -12.12 5.45 -9.95
C ALA A 76 -10.83 6.26 -10.15
N LEU A 77 -9.70 5.55 -10.23
CA LEU A 77 -8.37 6.12 -10.40
C LEU A 77 -7.85 5.71 -11.78
N SER A 78 -7.56 6.70 -12.63
CA SER A 78 -7.00 6.40 -13.95
C SER A 78 -5.54 5.95 -13.83
N ARG A 79 -5.02 5.26 -14.86
CA ARG A 79 -3.58 4.90 -14.91
C ARG A 79 -2.67 6.14 -14.90
N ALA A 80 -3.12 7.24 -15.52
CA ALA A 80 -2.39 8.51 -15.50
C ALA A 80 -2.30 9.06 -14.07
N ASP A 81 -3.43 9.09 -13.34
CA ASP A 81 -3.48 9.55 -11.95
C ASP A 81 -2.66 8.66 -11.01
N TRP A 82 -2.66 7.34 -11.23
CA TRP A 82 -1.80 6.40 -10.50
C TRP A 82 -0.32 6.73 -10.72
N SER A 83 0.12 6.96 -11.95
CA SER A 83 1.51 7.28 -12.26
C SER A 83 1.98 8.62 -11.71
N ALA A 84 1.04 9.57 -11.56
CA ALA A 84 1.28 10.90 -11.00
C ALA A 84 1.17 10.96 -9.47
N LEU A 85 0.81 9.85 -8.82
CA LEU A 85 0.66 9.76 -7.38
C LEU A 85 2.01 9.99 -6.69
N VAL A 86 2.05 10.88 -5.70
CA VAL A 86 3.24 11.16 -4.91
C VAL A 86 3.05 10.55 -3.52
N ALA A 87 3.99 9.70 -3.11
CA ALA A 87 4.04 9.17 -1.76
C ALA A 87 5.48 8.84 -1.35
N ASP A 88 5.76 8.92 -0.06
CA ASP A 88 7.08 8.59 0.49
C ASP A 88 7.35 7.09 0.42
N ARG A 89 6.29 6.27 0.52
CA ARG A 89 6.37 4.81 0.46
C ARG A 89 5.17 4.23 -0.28
N LEU A 90 5.41 3.13 -0.98
CA LEU A 90 4.37 2.32 -1.60
C LEU A 90 4.38 0.91 -1.01
N VAL A 91 3.22 0.44 -0.57
CA VAL A 91 3.00 -0.96 -0.20
C VAL A 91 2.01 -1.56 -1.19
N LEU A 92 2.50 -2.46 -2.04
CA LEU A 92 1.68 -3.23 -2.97
C LEU A 92 1.37 -4.59 -2.34
N VAL A 93 0.08 -4.92 -2.27
CA VAL A 93 -0.38 -6.20 -1.74
C VAL A 93 -0.91 -7.06 -2.88
N GLY A 94 -0.49 -8.32 -2.92
CA GLY A 94 -0.85 -9.31 -3.92
C GLY A 94 0.36 -9.94 -4.59
N GLU A 95 0.09 -10.79 -5.58
CA GLU A 95 1.06 -11.44 -6.44
C GLU A 95 0.57 -11.39 -7.91
N GLY A 96 1.43 -11.72 -8.87
CA GLY A 96 1.03 -11.87 -10.28
C GLY A 96 1.19 -10.62 -11.15
N GLY A 97 0.55 -10.65 -12.33
CA GLY A 97 0.71 -9.64 -13.38
C GLY A 97 0.26 -8.25 -12.94
N ALA A 98 -0.88 -8.16 -12.26
CA ALA A 98 -1.45 -6.91 -11.76
C ALA A 98 -0.46 -6.11 -10.88
N VAL A 99 0.21 -6.77 -9.94
CA VAL A 99 1.17 -6.12 -9.04
C VAL A 99 2.42 -5.65 -9.79
N ASN A 100 2.93 -6.46 -10.72
CA ASN A 100 4.07 -6.09 -11.56
C ASN A 100 3.75 -4.86 -12.42
N GLN A 101 2.54 -4.81 -12.99
CA GLN A 101 2.06 -3.68 -13.79
C GLN A 101 1.94 -2.41 -12.94
N LEU A 102 1.35 -2.52 -11.74
CA LEU A 102 1.25 -1.40 -10.79
C LEU A 102 2.62 -0.87 -10.37
N GLN A 103 3.55 -1.78 -10.07
CA GLN A 103 4.92 -1.44 -9.72
C GLN A 103 5.63 -0.72 -10.87
N ALA A 104 5.50 -1.22 -12.10
CA ALA A 104 6.10 -0.60 -13.28
C ALA A 104 5.52 0.80 -13.57
N ALA A 105 4.23 1.01 -13.29
CA ALA A 105 3.56 2.30 -13.49
C ALA A 105 3.83 3.32 -12.37
N ALA A 106 4.37 2.91 -11.22
CA ALA A 106 4.59 3.75 -10.04
C ALA A 106 5.93 4.55 -10.11
N ALA A 107 6.17 5.27 -11.21
CA ALA A 107 7.45 5.95 -11.47
C ALA A 107 7.74 7.14 -10.53
N GLY A 108 6.72 7.74 -9.92
CA GLY A 108 6.84 8.91 -9.03
C GLY A 108 6.81 8.59 -7.53
N VAL A 109 6.69 7.30 -7.16
CA VAL A 109 6.52 6.90 -5.76
C VAL A 109 7.86 6.51 -5.14
N GLY A 110 8.03 6.77 -3.84
CA GLY A 110 9.19 6.32 -3.09
C GLY A 110 9.33 4.78 -3.02
N PRO A 111 10.18 4.25 -2.13
CA PRO A 111 10.51 2.83 -2.11
C PRO A 111 9.28 1.92 -2.06
N VAL A 112 9.22 0.99 -3.01
CA VAL A 112 8.11 0.05 -3.19
C VAL A 112 8.38 -1.23 -2.39
N THR A 113 7.44 -1.60 -1.54
CA THR A 113 7.43 -2.88 -0.82
C THR A 113 6.30 -3.74 -1.37
N VAL A 114 6.63 -4.90 -1.93
CA VAL A 114 5.64 -5.87 -2.42
C VAL A 114 5.43 -6.93 -1.34
N VAL A 115 4.16 -7.26 -1.08
CA VAL A 115 3.73 -8.24 -0.09
C VAL A 115 2.75 -9.19 -0.74
N ASP A 116 2.98 -10.50 -0.67
CA ASP A 116 2.14 -11.52 -1.32
C ASP A 116 0.64 -11.40 -0.99
N GLY A 117 0.31 -10.88 0.20
CA GLY A 117 -1.08 -10.60 0.59
C GLY A 117 -1.93 -11.83 0.89
N ARG A 118 -1.30 -13.02 0.94
CA ARG A 118 -1.97 -14.27 1.35
C ARG A 118 -2.34 -14.26 2.83
N ARG A 119 -1.56 -13.59 3.68
CA ARG A 119 -1.77 -13.53 5.12
C ARG A 119 -1.85 -12.08 5.61
N LEU A 120 -2.92 -11.75 6.36
CA LEU A 120 -3.17 -10.39 6.85
C LEU A 120 -2.02 -9.83 7.70
N HIS A 121 -1.37 -10.68 8.51
CA HIS A 121 -0.26 -10.24 9.36
C HIS A 121 0.98 -9.80 8.57
N GLU A 122 1.20 -10.31 7.36
CA GLU A 122 2.33 -9.91 6.51
C GLU A 122 2.11 -8.48 6.02
N VAL A 123 0.89 -8.17 5.57
CA VAL A 123 0.49 -6.83 5.16
C VAL A 123 0.60 -5.86 6.33
N ALA A 124 0.06 -6.25 7.49
CA ALA A 124 0.16 -5.43 8.68
C ALA A 124 1.62 -5.18 9.08
N ASN A 125 2.49 -6.20 8.99
CA ASN A 125 3.90 -6.07 9.34
C ASN A 125 4.65 -5.15 8.36
N ALA A 126 4.30 -5.20 7.07
CA ALA A 126 4.83 -4.30 6.07
C ALA A 126 4.46 -2.85 6.36
N VAL A 127 3.18 -2.58 6.64
CA VAL A 127 2.71 -1.24 7.03
C VAL A 127 3.36 -0.77 8.33
N ASN A 128 3.48 -1.65 9.34
CA ASN A 128 4.13 -1.35 10.61
C ASN A 128 5.60 -0.92 10.43
N SER A 129 6.32 -1.53 9.49
CA SER A 129 7.71 -1.17 9.22
C SER A 129 7.89 0.27 8.71
N GLN A 130 6.83 0.86 8.15
CA GLN A 130 6.82 2.24 7.65
C GLN A 130 6.24 3.21 8.70
N LEU A 131 5.05 2.91 9.24
CA LEU A 131 4.31 3.84 10.11
C LEU A 131 4.59 3.71 11.61
N LYS A 132 5.29 2.65 12.04
CA LYS A 132 5.61 2.36 13.45
C LYS A 132 4.37 2.39 14.37
N LEU A 133 3.52 1.38 14.22
CA LEU A 133 2.31 1.21 15.04
C LEU A 133 2.67 1.08 16.53
N THR A 134 1.83 1.66 17.39
CA THR A 134 1.96 1.48 18.84
C THR A 134 1.58 0.05 19.23
N PRO A 135 2.08 -0.48 20.37
CA PRO A 135 1.71 -1.82 20.85
C PRO A 135 0.20 -1.99 21.09
N GLU A 136 -0.53 -0.91 21.39
CA GLU A 136 -1.98 -0.92 21.57
C GLU A 136 -2.72 -1.04 20.23
N GLN A 137 -2.35 -0.22 19.25
CA GLN A 137 -2.89 -0.30 17.89
C GLN A 137 -2.67 -1.70 17.30
N TRP A 138 -1.47 -2.24 17.52
CA TRP A 138 -1.08 -3.56 17.05
C TRP A 138 -1.91 -4.69 17.69
N ARG A 139 -2.13 -4.63 19.02
CA ARG A 139 -3.01 -5.58 19.73
C ARG A 139 -4.46 -5.48 19.26
N ARG A 140 -4.96 -4.26 19.01
CA ARG A 140 -6.31 -4.03 18.50
C ARG A 140 -6.51 -4.67 17.12
N LEU A 141 -5.58 -4.45 16.19
CA LEU A 141 -5.62 -5.06 14.85
C LEU A 141 -5.64 -6.60 14.93
N ALA A 142 -4.76 -7.17 15.74
CA ALA A 142 -4.68 -8.62 15.91
C ALA A 142 -5.96 -9.21 16.49
N ALA A 143 -6.60 -8.51 17.43
CA ALA A 143 -7.88 -8.92 18.01
C ALA A 143 -9.02 -8.85 16.98
N THR A 144 -9.11 -7.76 16.22
CA THR A 144 -10.17 -7.57 15.19
C THR A 144 -10.09 -8.60 14.08
N HIS A 145 -8.89 -8.87 13.56
CA HIS A 145 -8.67 -9.74 12.41
C HIS A 145 -8.26 -11.17 12.77
N GLN A 146 -8.24 -11.50 14.06
CA GLN A 146 -7.92 -12.83 14.60
C GLN A 146 -6.59 -13.43 14.12
N PHE A 147 -5.64 -12.62 13.65
CA PHE A 147 -4.32 -13.15 13.30
C PHE A 147 -3.45 -13.25 14.54
N THR A 148 -2.72 -14.36 14.66
CA THR A 148 -1.71 -14.49 15.70
C THR A 148 -0.58 -13.53 15.40
N LEU A 149 -0.25 -12.73 16.42
CA LEU A 149 0.93 -11.88 16.43
C LEU A 149 2.16 -12.78 16.39
N VAL A 150 2.57 -13.20 15.19
CA VAL A 150 3.95 -13.60 14.97
C VAL A 150 4.72 -12.30 15.01
N GLU A 151 5.08 -11.89 16.22
CA GLU A 151 6.01 -10.81 16.42
C GLU A 151 7.25 -11.20 15.62
N ARG A 152 7.62 -10.39 14.63
CA ARG A 152 8.92 -10.51 13.96
C ARG A 152 10.05 -10.53 14.99
N ASN A 153 9.79 -9.89 16.15
CA ASN A 153 10.63 -9.93 17.34
C ASN A 153 10.62 -11.30 18.05
N THR A 154 9.54 -12.09 18.04
CA THR A 154 9.55 -13.43 18.66
C THR A 154 10.45 -14.36 17.88
N GLU A 155 10.45 -14.30 16.54
CA GLU A 155 11.43 -15.05 15.74
C GLU A 155 12.86 -14.54 15.97
N GLN A 156 13.05 -13.23 16.03
CA GLN A 156 14.36 -12.63 16.32
C GLN A 156 14.83 -12.89 17.77
N ARG A 157 13.93 -13.04 18.74
CA ARG A 157 14.22 -13.45 20.12
C ARG A 157 14.47 -14.93 20.21
N ARG A 158 13.67 -15.74 19.50
CA ARG A 158 13.74 -17.20 19.50
C ARG A 158 15.01 -17.70 18.82
N TYR A 159 15.49 -16.98 17.80
CA TYR A 159 16.65 -17.39 17.01
C TYR A 159 17.83 -16.40 17.05
N GLY A 160 17.68 -15.27 17.73
CA GLY A 160 18.72 -14.25 17.83
C GLY A 160 19.16 -13.72 16.47
N ARG A 161 20.44 -13.32 16.40
CA ARG A 161 21.11 -12.89 15.15
C ARG A 161 21.24 -14.02 14.11
N TYR A 162 21.07 -15.28 14.53
CA TYR A 162 21.46 -16.44 13.73
C TYR A 162 20.31 -17.02 12.88
N GLY A 163 19.07 -16.58 13.10
CA GLY A 163 17.92 -17.08 12.36
C GLY A 163 17.60 -18.55 12.66
N PRO A 164 16.47 -19.07 12.15
CA PRO A 164 16.02 -20.43 12.45
C PRO A 164 17.07 -21.48 12.08
N PRO A 165 17.27 -22.52 12.91
CA PRO A 165 18.25 -23.57 12.66
C PRO A 165 17.92 -24.25 11.32
N GLY A 166 18.92 -24.29 10.42
CA GLY A 166 18.78 -24.84 9.07
C GLY A 166 18.74 -23.80 7.95
N ARG A 167 18.48 -22.52 8.24
CA ARG A 167 18.81 -21.44 7.28
C ARG A 167 20.27 -21.05 7.49
N ARG A 168 21.10 -21.17 6.44
CA ARG A 168 22.47 -20.62 6.48
C ARG A 168 22.36 -19.14 6.82
N ALA A 169 22.98 -18.74 7.94
CA ALA A 169 23.10 -17.33 8.30
C ALA A 169 23.58 -16.56 7.05
N PRO A 170 22.99 -15.40 6.73
CA PRO A 170 23.49 -14.58 5.64
C PRO A 170 24.98 -14.36 5.92
N ARG A 171 25.83 -14.81 5.00
CA ARG A 171 27.26 -14.51 5.05
C ARG A 171 27.36 -13.01 4.87
N GLY A 172 27.25 -12.28 5.97
CA GLY A 172 27.61 -10.88 6.01
C GLY A 172 29.00 -10.82 5.43
N LYS A 173 29.14 -10.13 4.29
CA LYS A 173 30.44 -9.70 3.80
C LYS A 173 31.04 -8.96 4.99
N VAL A 174 31.99 -9.60 5.68
CA VAL A 174 32.82 -8.91 6.65
C VAL A 174 33.61 -7.96 5.77
N GLU A 175 33.15 -6.72 5.68
CA GLU A 175 33.99 -5.62 5.25
C GLU A 175 35.11 -5.58 6.28
N THR A 176 36.23 -6.20 5.93
CA THR A 176 37.47 -6.10 6.68
C THR A 176 37.73 -4.60 6.85
N PRO A 177 37.81 -4.07 8.09
CA PRO A 177 38.18 -2.69 8.30
C PRO A 177 39.52 -2.49 7.63
N THR A 178 39.52 -1.76 6.51
CA THR A 178 40.76 -1.41 5.84
C THR A 178 41.41 -0.40 6.75
N ALA A 179 42.42 -0.84 7.49
CA ALA A 179 43.24 0.05 8.29
C ALA A 179 43.78 1.17 7.39
N PRO A 180 43.86 2.43 7.87
CA PRO A 180 44.52 3.48 7.13
C PRO A 180 46.01 3.14 7.06
N VAL A 181 46.46 2.68 5.89
CA VAL A 181 47.88 2.48 5.60
C VAL A 181 48.43 3.82 5.13
N ASP A 182 49.04 4.54 6.06
CA ASP A 182 49.93 5.65 5.76
C ASP A 182 51.14 5.12 4.97
N GLY A 183 51.26 5.62 3.73
CA GLY A 183 52.49 5.89 2.99
C GLY A 183 53.59 4.82 2.93
N LYS A 184 53.69 4.13 1.78
CA LYS A 184 54.98 4.01 1.07
C LYS A 184 54.79 3.58 -0.39
N ALA A 185 55.24 4.44 -1.31
CA ALA A 185 55.40 4.12 -2.72
C ALA A 185 56.41 2.98 -2.90
N GLY A 186 56.03 1.94 -3.65
CA GLY A 186 56.88 0.80 -3.95
C GLY A 186 56.25 -0.13 -4.97
N ALA A 187 56.62 0.11 -6.23
CA ALA A 187 56.69 -0.79 -7.38
C ALA A 187 55.82 -2.07 -7.44
N CYS A 188 55.13 -2.22 -8.58
CA CYS A 188 54.64 -3.50 -9.12
C CYS A 188 55.73 -4.59 -9.07
N PRO A 189 55.32 -5.86 -8.98
CA PRO A 189 55.30 -6.64 -10.21
C PRO A 189 54.02 -7.46 -10.43
N ALA A 190 53.80 -7.76 -11.71
CA ALA A 190 52.79 -8.65 -12.24
C ALA A 190 53.16 -10.13 -12.03
N GLU A 191 52.16 -10.98 -11.77
CA GLU A 191 52.04 -12.44 -11.98
C GLU A 191 50.99 -12.95 -10.97
N ALA A 192 50.11 -13.91 -11.20
CA ALA A 192 49.81 -14.77 -12.34
C ALA A 192 48.40 -15.36 -12.09
N ALA A 193 47.79 -15.80 -13.18
CA ALA A 193 46.71 -16.78 -13.33
C ALA A 193 46.06 -17.41 -12.08
N GLY A 194 44.73 -17.36 -12.04
CA GLY A 194 43.91 -18.16 -11.13
C GLY A 194 42.42 -18.11 -11.48
N GLN A 195 42.07 -18.33 -12.75
CA GLN A 195 40.68 -18.47 -13.19
C GLN A 195 40.14 -19.83 -12.72
N VAL A 196 39.49 -19.84 -11.55
CA VAL A 196 38.74 -21.00 -11.07
C VAL A 196 37.33 -20.90 -11.63
N VAL A 197 37.06 -21.70 -12.67
CA VAL A 197 35.73 -22.02 -13.18
C VAL A 197 35.08 -23.01 -12.20
N PRO A 198 33.96 -22.69 -11.55
CA PRO A 198 33.18 -23.71 -10.88
C PRO A 198 32.24 -24.40 -11.88
N ALA A 199 32.37 -25.72 -11.89
CA ALA A 199 31.68 -26.69 -12.72
C ALA A 199 30.15 -26.62 -12.63
N ASP A 200 29.56 -26.70 -13.82
CA ASP A 200 28.47 -27.59 -14.20
C ASP A 200 27.62 -28.16 -13.05
N ARG A 201 26.49 -27.50 -12.79
CA ARG A 201 25.47 -27.98 -11.86
C ARG A 201 24.35 -28.60 -12.68
N THR A 202 24.40 -29.92 -12.76
CA THR A 202 23.40 -30.79 -13.35
C THR A 202 22.01 -30.49 -12.78
N GLU A 203 21.08 -30.17 -13.66
CA GLU A 203 19.67 -29.97 -13.38
C GLU A 203 19.04 -31.33 -13.00
N ALA A 204 18.62 -31.47 -11.75
CA ALA A 204 17.69 -32.51 -11.36
C ALA A 204 16.27 -32.02 -11.69
N VAL A 205 15.78 -32.42 -12.86
CA VAL A 205 14.36 -32.31 -13.23
C VAL A 205 13.57 -33.20 -12.28
N VAL A 206 12.93 -32.58 -11.28
CA VAL A 206 11.92 -33.25 -10.44
C VAL A 206 10.58 -33.12 -11.17
N THR A 207 10.23 -34.18 -11.91
CA THR A 207 8.90 -34.34 -12.49
C THR A 207 7.90 -34.62 -11.37
N PHE A 208 7.13 -33.60 -10.98
CA PHE A 208 5.96 -33.78 -10.13
C PHE A 208 4.79 -34.26 -10.99
N SER A 209 4.38 -35.51 -10.79
CA SER A 209 3.09 -36.00 -11.27
C SER A 209 1.99 -35.31 -10.46
N PRO A 210 1.05 -34.55 -11.07
CA PRO A 210 -0.10 -34.05 -10.36
C PRO A 210 -0.98 -35.25 -9.96
N LYS A 211 -1.09 -35.48 -8.66
CA LYS A 211 -2.08 -36.41 -8.13
C LYS A 211 -3.43 -35.70 -8.20
N THR A 212 -4.21 -36.04 -9.21
CA THR A 212 -5.61 -35.64 -9.35
C THR A 212 -6.39 -36.29 -8.22
N ASP A 213 -6.62 -35.57 -7.13
CA ASP A 213 -7.62 -35.96 -6.15
C ASP A 213 -9.00 -35.76 -6.78
N ALA A 214 -9.72 -36.88 -6.90
CA ALA A 214 -11.07 -36.93 -7.40
C ALA A 214 -11.98 -36.12 -6.47
N VAL A 215 -12.53 -35.02 -7.00
CA VAL A 215 -13.61 -34.26 -6.37
C VAL A 215 -14.84 -35.19 -6.27
N PRO A 216 -15.36 -35.49 -5.07
CA PRO A 216 -16.61 -36.23 -4.94
C PRO A 216 -17.75 -35.36 -5.51
N PRO A 217 -18.69 -35.95 -6.27
CA PRO A 217 -19.86 -35.22 -6.75
C PRO A 217 -20.68 -34.74 -5.56
N GLY A 218 -20.71 -33.42 -5.36
CA GLY A 218 -21.59 -32.78 -4.39
C GLY A 218 -23.06 -33.00 -4.77
N PRO A 219 -23.97 -33.19 -3.80
CA PRO A 219 -25.37 -33.46 -4.06
C PRO A 219 -26.03 -32.29 -4.81
N ALA A 220 -26.79 -32.64 -5.83
CA ALA A 220 -27.59 -31.72 -6.63
C ALA A 220 -28.49 -30.86 -5.74
N ALA A 221 -28.31 -29.54 -5.81
CA ALA A 221 -29.19 -28.58 -5.17
C ALA A 221 -30.59 -28.68 -5.81
N ALA A 222 -31.59 -28.97 -4.99
CA ALA A 222 -32.99 -28.90 -5.37
C ALA A 222 -33.35 -27.46 -5.78
N PRO A 223 -34.11 -27.25 -6.87
CA PRO A 223 -34.60 -25.93 -7.23
C PRO A 223 -35.64 -25.49 -6.19
N VAL A 224 -35.28 -24.49 -5.38
CA VAL A 224 -36.26 -23.79 -4.54
C VAL A 224 -37.00 -22.81 -5.44
N ALA A 225 -38.16 -23.23 -5.92
CA ALA A 225 -39.15 -22.37 -6.53
C ALA A 225 -39.74 -21.46 -5.44
N GLY A 226 -39.08 -20.32 -5.21
CA GLY A 226 -39.61 -19.21 -4.41
C GLY A 226 -40.11 -18.11 -5.33
N ALA A 227 -41.40 -18.16 -5.66
CA ALA A 227 -42.11 -17.02 -6.23
C ALA A 227 -42.07 -15.88 -5.21
N VAL A 228 -41.29 -14.84 -5.49
CA VAL A 228 -41.43 -13.56 -4.80
C VAL A 228 -42.31 -12.68 -5.67
N GLU A 229 -43.54 -12.57 -5.21
CA GLU A 229 -44.58 -11.63 -5.61
C GLU A 229 -44.01 -10.21 -5.68
N VAL A 230 -44.01 -9.64 -6.88
CA VAL A 230 -43.68 -8.24 -7.12
C VAL A 230 -44.84 -7.41 -6.59
N ALA A 231 -44.71 -6.95 -5.35
CA ALA A 231 -45.56 -5.89 -4.81
C ALA A 231 -45.30 -4.59 -5.58
N ALA A 232 -46.31 -4.15 -6.32
CA ALA A 232 -46.34 -2.87 -7.00
C ALA A 232 -46.11 -1.72 -6.01
N PRO A 233 -45.20 -0.77 -6.28
CA PRO A 233 -45.24 0.51 -5.61
C PRO A 233 -46.43 1.31 -6.15
N ASP A 234 -47.31 1.60 -5.19
CA ASP A 234 -48.44 2.52 -5.25
C ASP A 234 -48.11 3.82 -5.98
N ALA A 235 -49.13 4.32 -6.68
CA ALA A 235 -49.07 5.52 -7.48
C ALA A 235 -48.82 6.77 -6.62
N VAL A 236 -47.74 7.49 -6.90
CA VAL A 236 -47.54 8.86 -6.41
C VAL A 236 -48.15 9.84 -7.43
N PRO A 237 -48.98 10.82 -6.98
CA PRO A 237 -49.74 11.68 -7.86
C PRO A 237 -48.87 12.67 -8.63
N ALA A 238 -49.28 12.91 -9.88
CA ALA A 238 -48.79 13.98 -10.72
C ALA A 238 -48.93 15.35 -10.03
N ALA A 239 -47.80 16.01 -9.78
CA ALA A 239 -47.72 17.41 -9.42
C ALA A 239 -46.89 18.16 -10.47
N ALA A 240 -47.51 19.25 -10.93
CA ALA A 240 -47.19 20.19 -12.01
C ALA A 240 -45.71 20.52 -12.33
N PRO A 241 -45.45 20.92 -13.60
CA PRO A 241 -44.18 21.51 -14.02
C PRO A 241 -44.08 22.96 -13.52
N GLY A 242 -43.22 23.20 -12.53
CA GLY A 242 -42.79 24.53 -12.12
C GLY A 242 -41.53 24.93 -12.86
N GLY A 243 -41.68 25.76 -13.89
CA GLY A 243 -40.56 26.40 -14.59
C GLY A 243 -39.75 27.29 -13.64
N GLY A 244 -38.51 26.90 -13.39
CA GLY A 244 -37.47 27.76 -12.83
C GLY A 244 -36.66 28.33 -13.98
N ALA A 245 -36.83 29.63 -14.22
CA ALA A 245 -36.14 30.40 -15.25
C ALA A 245 -34.61 30.27 -15.14
N GLU A 246 -34.01 29.82 -16.23
CA GLU A 246 -32.58 29.93 -16.51
C GLU A 246 -32.26 31.43 -16.74
N PRO A 247 -31.32 32.03 -15.98
CA PRO A 247 -30.87 33.39 -16.26
C PRO A 247 -30.10 33.41 -17.60
N PRO A 248 -30.33 34.38 -18.49
CA PRO A 248 -29.65 34.45 -19.76
C PRO A 248 -28.14 34.65 -19.56
N ALA A 249 -27.36 33.80 -20.24
CA ALA A 249 -25.92 33.90 -20.35
C ALA A 249 -25.50 35.32 -20.76
N GLU A 250 -24.71 35.95 -19.89
CA GLU A 250 -24.06 37.23 -20.10
C GLU A 250 -23.10 37.11 -21.30
N ALA A 251 -23.38 37.88 -22.35
CA ALA A 251 -22.59 37.86 -23.58
C ALA A 251 -21.16 38.38 -23.34
N PRO A 252 -20.12 37.78 -23.95
CA PRO A 252 -18.76 38.29 -23.83
C PRO A 252 -18.62 39.68 -24.49
N PRO A 253 -17.79 40.57 -23.94
CA PRO A 253 -17.59 41.91 -24.49
C PRO A 253 -16.94 41.84 -25.86
N VAL A 254 -17.57 42.50 -26.83
CA VAL A 254 -17.02 42.77 -28.16
C VAL A 254 -15.84 43.73 -28.00
N ILE A 255 -14.62 43.20 -28.07
CA ILE A 255 -13.39 43.99 -28.15
C ILE A 255 -13.35 44.63 -29.54
N ARG A 256 -13.46 45.96 -29.62
CA ARG A 256 -13.25 46.71 -30.87
C ARG A 256 -11.74 46.80 -31.16
N PRO A 257 -11.30 46.62 -32.41
CA PRO A 257 -9.89 46.58 -32.79
C PRO A 257 -9.15 47.93 -32.76
N GLU A 258 -9.72 48.96 -32.15
CA GLU A 258 -9.20 50.34 -32.17
C GLU A 258 -8.69 50.85 -30.80
N ASP A 259 -8.76 50.02 -29.74
CA ASP A 259 -8.09 50.27 -28.46
C ASP A 259 -6.73 49.53 -28.39
N LYS A 260 -5.80 49.93 -29.26
CA LYS A 260 -4.39 49.54 -29.18
C LYS A 260 -3.49 50.76 -29.31
#